data_AF-A0A9N7RI71-F1
#
_entry.id   AF-A0A9N7RI71-F1
#
_cell.length_a   1.000
_cell.length_b   1.000
_cell.length_c   1.000
_cell.angle_alpha   90.00
_cell.angle_beta   90.00
_cell.angle_gamma   90.00
#
_symmetry.space_group_name_H-M   'P 1'
#
loop_
_entity.id
_entity.type
_entity.pdbx_description
1 polymer ?
#
loop_
_entity_poly.entity_id
_entity_poly.type
_entity_poly.pdbx_seq_one_letter_code
_entity_poly.pdbx_strand_id
1 'polypeptide(L)' 'MSPRREPDHPAPTQATVVAQFRDYHAEKFSGQGDPRIVDEWIQGLEFIFEVMDCPDRYRVICAQLQLT' A
#
# COMPACT_ATOMS: atom_id res chain seq x y z
N MET A 1 -20.23 -29.05 18.45
CA MET A 1 -19.55 -27.75 18.33
C MET A 1 -18.28 -27.98 17.53
N SER A 2 -18.22 -27.46 16.30
CA SER A 2 -17.00 -27.57 15.49
C SER A 2 -15.99 -26.50 15.94
N PRO A 3 -14.69 -26.82 16.06
CA PRO A 3 -13.69 -25.84 16.46
C PRO A 3 -13.60 -24.74 15.39
N ARG A 4 -13.57 -23.49 15.84
CA ARG A 4 -13.37 -22.31 15.00
C ARG A 4 -11.98 -22.44 14.38
N ARG A 5 -11.89 -22.58 13.05
CA ARG A 5 -10.61 -22.51 12.35
C ARG A 5 -10.09 -21.09 12.51
N GLU A 6 -9.12 -20.90 13.40
CA GLU A 6 -8.33 -19.67 13.42
C GLU A 6 -7.57 -19.56 12.09
N PRO A 7 -7.48 -18.37 11.48
CA PRO A 7 -6.66 -18.21 10.29
C PRO A 7 -5.21 -18.53 10.66
N ASP A 8 -4.64 -19.51 9.95
CA ASP A 8 -3.27 -20.03 10.13
C ASP A 8 -2.18 -18.96 9.92
N HIS A 9 -2.56 -17.79 9.41
CA HIS A 9 -1.66 -16.67 9.14
C HIS A 9 -1.96 -15.48 10.06
N PRO A 10 -0.92 -14.90 10.71
CA PRO A 10 -1.10 -13.67 11.47
C PRO A 10 -1.61 -12.57 10.54
N ALA A 11 -2.59 -11.79 11.02
CA ALA A 11 -3.11 -10.66 10.27
C ALA A 11 -1.95 -9.70 9.91
N PRO A 12 -1.95 -9.12 8.70
CA PRO A 12 -0.90 -8.20 8.29
C PRO A 12 -0.83 -7.02 9.25
N THR A 13 0.38 -6.76 9.74
CA THR A 13 0.70 -5.61 10.58
C THR A 13 1.15 -4.44 9.72
N GLN A 14 1.12 -3.23 10.27
CA GLN A 14 1.64 -2.04 9.59
C GLN A 14 3.11 -2.22 9.16
N ALA A 15 3.94 -2.82 10.03
CA ALA A 15 5.37 -3.00 9.75
C ALA A 15 5.61 -3.95 8.58
N THR A 16 4.88 -5.07 8.52
CA THR A 16 4.99 -6.04 7.42
C THR A 16 4.50 -5.46 6.10
N VAL A 17 3.40 -4.71 6.12
CA VAL A 17 2.84 -4.04 4.94
C VAL A 17 3.78 -2.96 4.42
N VAL A 18 4.34 -2.12 5.30
CA VAL A 18 5.29 -1.08 4.90
C VAL A 18 6.59 -1.66 4.35
N ALA A 19 7.09 -2.75 4.94
CA ALA A 19 8.28 -3.44 4.42
C ALA A 19 8.03 -3.96 3.00
N GLN A 20 6.93 -4.69 2.79
CA GLN A 20 6.56 -5.20 1.47
C GLN A 20 6.33 -4.08 0.45
N PHE A 21 5.67 -2.99 0.84
CA PHE A 21 5.44 -1.83 -0.03
C PHE A 21 6.74 -1.20 -0.54
N ARG A 22 7.81 -1.19 0.28
CA ARG A 22 9.11 -0.64 -0.12
C ARG A 22 9.79 -1.44 -1.21
N ASP A 23 9.51 -2.74 -1.30
CA ASP A 23 10.09 -3.63 -2.31
C ASP A 23 9.54 -3.34 -3.73
N TYR A 24 8.38 -2.68 -3.83
CA TYR A 24 7.79 -2.27 -5.11
C TYR A 24 8.34 -0.96 -5.66
N HIS A 25 9.18 -0.24 -4.91
CA HIS A 25 9.83 0.99 -5.36
C HIS A 25 8.88 1.99 -6.02
N ALA A 26 7.72 2.24 -5.39
CA ALA A 26 6.75 3.22 -5.86
C ALA A 26 7.38 4.59 -6.13
N GLU A 27 6.91 5.27 -7.18
CA GLU A 27 7.40 6.60 -7.52
C GLU A 27 7.03 7.62 -6.45
N LYS A 28 7.90 8.62 -6.25
CA LYS A 28 7.67 9.70 -5.31
C LYS A 28 6.95 10.87 -5.96
N PHE A 29 6.02 11.48 -5.25
CA PHE A 29 5.27 12.65 -5.68
C PHE A 29 5.61 13.88 -4.85
N SER A 30 6.04 14.94 -5.54
CA SER A 30 6.46 16.21 -4.93
C SER A 30 5.35 17.25 -4.85
N GLY A 31 4.15 16.95 -5.36
CA GLY A 31 3.06 17.92 -5.44
C GLY A 31 3.25 19.03 -6.49
N GLN A 32 4.30 18.94 -7.31
CA GLN A 32 4.60 19.91 -8.37
C GLN A 32 4.39 19.30 -9.76
N GLY A 33 4.07 20.15 -10.74
CA GLY A 33 3.97 19.76 -12.15
C GLY A 33 2.54 19.72 -12.69
N ASP A 34 2.36 18.97 -13.78
CA ASP A 34 1.07 18.82 -14.46
C ASP A 34 0.09 18.00 -13.61
N PRO A 35 -1.19 18.37 -13.52
CA PRO A 35 -2.20 17.59 -12.79
C PRO A 35 -2.30 16.12 -13.23
N ARG A 36 -1.95 15.78 -14.47
CA ARG A 36 -1.95 14.38 -14.91
C ARG A 36 -0.93 13.52 -14.15
N ILE A 37 0.15 14.13 -13.65
CA ILE A 37 1.16 13.44 -12.86
C ILE A 37 0.57 12.92 -11.55
N VAL A 38 -0.39 13.64 -10.95
CA VAL A 38 -1.05 13.12 -9.74
C VAL A 38 -1.95 11.93 -10.05
N ASP A 39 -2.64 11.93 -11.20
CA ASP A 39 -3.48 10.80 -11.61
C ASP A 39 -2.62 9.56 -11.89
N GLU A 40 -1.53 9.70 -12.64
CA GLU A 40 -0.59 8.61 -12.93
C GLU A 40 0.06 8.05 -11.66
N TRP A 41 0.44 8.93 -10.73
CA TRP A 41 1.00 8.53 -9.43
C TRP A 41 0.00 7.76 -8.57
N ILE A 42 -1.26 8.23 -8.49
CA ILE A 42 -2.33 7.54 -7.76
C ILE A 42 -2.58 6.16 -8.37
N GLN A 43 -2.69 6.06 -9.70
CA GLN A 43 -2.90 4.78 -10.39
C GLN A 43 -1.75 3.80 -10.13
N GLY A 44 -0.50 4.27 -10.10
CA GLY A 44 0.65 3.46 -9.73
C GLY A 44 0.57 2.91 -8.31
N LEU A 45 0.13 3.72 -7.35
CA LEU A 45 -0.08 3.27 -5.96
C LEU A 45 -1.23 2.27 -5.85
N GLU A 46 -2.35 2.49 -6.54
CA GLU A 46 -3.49 1.57 -6.53
C GLU A 46 -3.10 0.19 -7.07
N PHE A 47 -2.34 0.16 -8.16
CA PHE A 47 -1.81 -1.10 -8.71
C PHE A 47 -0.95 -1.85 -7.69
N ILE A 48 -0.04 -1.16 -7.00
CA ILE A 48 0.80 -1.78 -5.96
C ILE A 48 -0.06 -2.31 -4.81
N PHE A 49 -1.05 -1.54 -4.35
CA PHE A 49 -1.95 -1.96 -3.28
C PHE A 49 -2.78 -3.19 -3.65
N GLU A 50 -3.19 -3.33 -4.91
CA GLU A 50 -3.88 -4.51 -5.41
C GLU A 50 -2.95 -5.73 -5.42
N VAL A 51 -1.73 -5.58 -5.97
CA VAL A 51 -0.76 -6.68 -6.07
C VAL A 51 -0.36 -7.24 -4.70
N MET A 52 -0.24 -6.38 -3.68
CA MET A 52 0.13 -6.81 -2.33
C MET A 52 -1.06 -7.21 -1.45
N ASP A 53 -2.30 -7.13 -1.95
CA ASP A 53 -3.54 -7.27 -1.16
C ASP A 53 -3.53 -6.34 0.08
N CYS A 54 -3.19 -5.07 -0.13
CA CYS A 54 -3.01 -4.10 0.95
C CYS A 54 -4.35 -3.77 1.64
N PRO A 55 -4.47 -4.01 2.96
CA PRO A 55 -5.65 -3.60 3.70
C PRO A 55 -5.83 -2.07 3.65
N ASP A 56 -7.07 -1.60 3.43
CA ASP A 56 -7.37 -0.17 3.27
C ASP A 56 -6.81 0.71 4.41
N ARG A 57 -6.83 0.18 5.64
CA ARG A 57 -6.29 0.85 6.83
C ARG A 57 -4.79 1.19 6.73
N TYR A 58 -4.03 0.55 5.84
CA TYR A 58 -2.60 0.79 5.64
C TYR A 58 -2.26 1.50 4.33
N ARG A 59 -3.22 1.68 3.41
CA ARG A 59 -2.97 2.38 2.13
C ARG A 59 -2.50 3.81 2.34
N VAL A 60 -3.13 4.53 3.26
CA VAL A 60 -2.79 5.93 3.58
C VAL A 60 -1.35 6.06 4.09
N ILE A 61 -0.91 5.18 4.98
CA ILE A 61 0.46 5.27 5.51
C ILE A 61 1.50 4.93 4.44
N CYS A 62 1.21 3.98 3.54
CA CYS A 62 2.09 3.68 2.42
C CYS A 62 2.18 4.85 1.43
N ALA A 63 1.05 5.47 1.06
CA ALA A 63 1.02 6.63 0.18
C ALA A 63 1.82 7.80 0.77
N GLN A 64 1.74 8.03 2.09
CA GLN A 64 2.48 9.08 2.77
C GLN A 64 4.01 8.90 2.69
N LEU A 65 4.50 7.66 2.60
CA LEU A 65 5.94 7.39 2.42
C LEU A 65 6.47 7.81 1.03
N GLN A 66 5.59 8.01 0.06
CA GLN A 66 5.93 8.39 -1.31
C GLN A 66 5.73 9.87 -1.60
N LEU A 67 5.51 10.69 -0.57
CA LEU A 67 5.50 12.14 -0.69
C LEU A 67 6.90 12.71 -0.40
N THR A 68 7.27 13.82 -1.04
CA THR A 68 8.57 14.51 -0.87
C THR A 68 8.40 15.93 -0.35
#